data_AF-A0A5S4GWQ0-F1
#
_entry.id   AF-A0A5S4GWQ0-F1
#
_cell.length_a   1.000
_cell.length_b   1.000
_cell.length_c   1.000
_cell.angle_alpha   90.00
_cell.angle_beta   90.00
_cell.angle_gamma   90.00
#
_symmetry.space_group_name_H-M   'P 1'
#
loop_
_entity.id
_entity.type
_entity.pdbx_description
1 polymer ?
#
loop_
_entity_poly.entity_id
_entity_poly.type
_entity_poly.pdbx_seq_one_letter_code
_entity_poly.pdbx_strand_id
1 'polypeptide(L)'
;MPSVRRQHTETPRLRWGTHTSIGFGFLAGGLATAGLAMLAGGLVAWAPLPIRMAAVSAILLMLGARELGRWRIRLPQRSRLIPSERLELPFPWGSFAFAAELGLGWRTVVPTSLPYGLVVFVALHPTWQVALAAGLGWAAGRWVPVSLAVRRRALVLAGVATERSRSPWPIVNSGRLSLAGLVILLGAALAAFAA
;
A
#
# COMPACT_ATOMS: atom_id res chain seq x y z
N MET A 1 31.60 -34.81 -2.87
CA MET A 1 30.44 -33.90 -3.01
C MET A 1 30.95 -32.49 -3.28
N PRO A 2 30.82 -31.95 -4.51
CA PRO A 2 31.25 -30.59 -4.80
C PRO A 2 30.24 -29.60 -4.21
N SER A 3 30.75 -28.65 -3.44
CA SER A 3 30.01 -27.58 -2.81
C SER A 3 29.40 -26.66 -3.87
N VAL A 4 28.06 -26.63 -3.92
CA VAL A 4 27.29 -25.65 -4.68
C VAL A 4 27.42 -24.30 -3.98
N ARG A 5 28.56 -23.64 -4.16
CA ARG A 5 28.80 -22.26 -3.74
C ARG A 5 28.98 -21.39 -4.99
N ARG A 6 27.98 -21.43 -5.89
CA ARG A 6 27.81 -20.34 -6.87
C ARG A 6 27.21 -19.16 -6.12
N GLN A 7 28.07 -18.36 -5.52
CA GLN A 7 27.75 -16.96 -5.28
C GLN A 7 27.55 -16.34 -6.66
N HIS A 8 26.29 -16.23 -7.08
CA HIS A 8 25.94 -15.40 -8.22
C HIS A 8 26.47 -14.00 -7.94
N THR A 9 27.52 -13.63 -8.67
CA THR A 9 27.94 -12.27 -8.94
C THR A 9 26.80 -11.58 -9.69
N GLU A 10 25.71 -11.26 -8.97
CA GLU A 10 24.66 -10.39 -9.49
C GLU A 10 25.31 -9.04 -9.78
N THR A 11 25.39 -8.70 -11.07
CA THR A 11 25.95 -7.43 -11.51
C THR A 11 25.11 -6.27 -10.92
N PRO A 12 25.75 -5.17 -10.47
CA PRO A 12 25.05 -4.05 -9.83
C PRO A 12 23.95 -3.43 -10.71
N ARG A 13 24.01 -3.58 -12.05
CA ARG A 13 22.96 -3.13 -12.98
C ARG A 13 21.63 -3.87 -12.81
N LEU A 14 21.65 -5.17 -12.48
CA LEU A 14 20.42 -5.93 -12.21
C LEU A 14 19.69 -5.40 -10.97
N ARG A 15 20.42 -4.93 -9.96
CA ARG A 15 19.83 -4.46 -8.70
C ARG A 15 19.07 -3.13 -8.81
N TRP A 16 19.55 -2.20 -9.62
CA TRP A 16 18.88 -0.90 -9.81
C TRP A 16 17.62 -1.02 -10.66
N GLY A 17 17.64 -1.85 -11.70
CA GLY A 17 16.43 -2.09 -12.52
C GLY A 17 15.32 -2.83 -11.75
N THR A 18 15.66 -3.61 -10.72
CA THR A 18 14.66 -4.22 -9.81
C THR A 18 13.97 -3.17 -8.96
N HIS A 19 14.70 -2.18 -8.44
CA HIS A 19 14.14 -1.14 -7.59
C HIS A 19 13.17 -0.23 -8.35
N THR A 20 13.52 0.16 -9.58
CA THR A 20 12.67 1.00 -10.43
C THR A 20 11.44 0.24 -10.93
N SER A 21 11.59 -1.01 -11.37
CA SER A 21 10.44 -1.85 -11.78
C SER A 21 9.46 -2.10 -10.64
N ILE A 22 9.95 -2.29 -9.41
CA ILE A 22 9.09 -2.36 -8.22
C ILE A 22 8.35 -1.03 -7.99
N GLY A 23 9.03 0.10 -8.09
CA GLY A 23 8.41 1.42 -7.94
C GLY A 23 7.29 1.64 -8.95
N PHE A 24 7.54 1.36 -10.23
CA PHE A 24 6.52 1.44 -11.28
C PHE A 24 5.37 0.46 -11.06
N GLY A 25 5.65 -0.75 -10.58
CA GLY A 25 4.61 -1.72 -10.24
C GLY A 25 3.69 -1.16 -9.16
N PHE A 26 4.23 -0.67 -8.04
CA PHE A 26 3.42 -0.07 -6.98
C PHE A 26 2.58 1.12 -7.47
N LEU A 27 3.16 1.98 -8.30
CA LEU A 27 2.47 3.12 -8.90
C LEU A 27 1.30 2.65 -9.77
N ALA A 28 1.55 1.72 -10.69
CA ALA A 28 0.53 1.16 -11.57
C ALA A 28 -0.61 0.50 -10.79
N GLY A 29 -0.27 -0.33 -9.79
CA GLY A 29 -1.27 -0.98 -8.95
C GLY A 29 -2.09 0.01 -8.12
N GLY A 30 -1.45 1.02 -7.52
CA GLY A 30 -2.12 2.03 -6.71
C GLY A 30 -3.06 2.93 -7.51
N LEU A 31 -2.61 3.41 -8.67
CA LEU A 31 -3.44 4.21 -9.57
C LEU A 31 -4.59 3.38 -10.15
N ALA A 32 -4.36 2.11 -10.50
CA ALA A 32 -5.42 1.22 -10.97
C ALA A 32 -6.49 1.02 -9.89
N THR A 33 -6.12 0.74 -8.63
CA THR A 33 -7.09 0.59 -7.54
C THR A 33 -7.86 1.88 -7.27
N ALA A 34 -7.18 3.03 -7.26
CA ALA A 34 -7.84 4.32 -7.08
C ALA A 34 -8.79 4.66 -8.23
N GLY A 35 -8.39 4.38 -9.48
CA GLY A 35 -9.23 4.54 -10.67
C GLY A 35 -10.46 3.64 -10.61
N LEU A 36 -10.30 2.36 -10.25
CA LEU A 36 -11.43 1.44 -10.05
C LEU A 36 -12.37 1.93 -8.94
N ALA A 37 -11.85 2.44 -7.83
CA ALA A 37 -12.65 3.02 -6.76
C ALA A 37 -13.42 4.26 -7.24
N MET A 38 -12.78 5.14 -8.02
CA MET A 38 -13.41 6.33 -8.60
C MET A 38 -14.55 5.94 -9.57
N LEU A 39 -14.30 4.95 -10.43
CA LEU A 39 -15.31 4.41 -11.35
C LEU A 39 -16.49 3.78 -10.59
N ALA A 40 -16.21 2.99 -9.54
CA ALA A 40 -17.25 2.48 -8.66
C ALA A 40 -18.04 3.60 -7.97
N GLY A 41 -17.39 4.72 -7.68
CA GLY A 41 -18.04 5.94 -7.18
C GLY A 41 -19.10 6.51 -8.11
N GLY A 42 -18.96 6.32 -9.42
CA GLY A 42 -19.98 6.67 -10.41
C GLY A 42 -21.32 5.97 -10.18
N LEU A 43 -21.31 4.76 -9.62
CA LEU A 43 -22.54 4.00 -9.29
C LEU A 43 -23.31 4.60 -8.11
N VAL A 44 -22.66 5.44 -7.30
CA VAL A 44 -23.22 6.10 -6.12
C VAL A 44 -23.36 7.61 -6.31
N ALA A 45 -23.11 8.10 -7.53
CA ALA A 45 -23.18 9.53 -7.86
C ALA A 45 -24.58 10.14 -7.69
N TRP A 46 -25.62 9.30 -7.77
CA TRP A 46 -27.01 9.69 -7.53
C TRP A 46 -27.28 10.12 -6.08
N ALA A 47 -26.45 9.68 -5.12
CA ALA A 47 -26.63 10.01 -3.72
C ALA A 47 -26.06 11.42 -3.40
N PRO A 48 -26.80 12.26 -2.65
CA PRO A 48 -26.31 13.56 -2.19
C PRO A 48 -25.00 13.46 -1.40
N LEU A 49 -24.10 14.42 -1.61
CA LEU A 49 -22.80 14.48 -0.94
C LEU A 49 -22.88 14.31 0.59
N PRO A 50 -23.83 14.93 1.32
CA PRO A 50 -23.95 14.74 2.77
C PRO A 50 -24.18 13.29 3.19
N ILE A 51 -25.01 12.56 2.44
CA ILE A 51 -25.31 11.14 2.70
C ILE A 51 -24.06 10.29 2.46
N ARG A 52 -23.33 10.56 1.38
CA ARG A 52 -22.08 9.85 1.07
C ARG A 52 -21.01 10.10 2.14
N MET A 53 -20.85 11.34 2.61
CA MET A 53 -19.86 11.70 3.63
C MET A 53 -20.24 11.15 5.02
N ALA A 54 -21.53 11.08 5.34
CA ALA A 54 -22.02 10.39 6.53
C ALA A 54 -21.67 8.89 6.48
N ALA A 55 -21.89 8.23 5.33
CA ALA A 55 -21.53 6.83 5.13
C ALA A 55 -20.02 6.59 5.24
N VAL A 56 -19.19 7.44 4.62
CA VAL A 56 -17.73 7.42 4.79
C VAL A 56 -17.36 7.49 6.27
N SER A 57 -17.90 8.47 6.99
CA SER A 57 -17.59 8.70 8.40
C SER A 57 -17.95 7.49 9.27
N ALA A 58 -19.15 6.92 9.07
CA ALA A 58 -19.59 5.72 9.76
C ALA A 58 -18.64 4.52 9.51
N ILE A 59 -18.23 4.32 8.26
CA ILE A 59 -17.30 3.24 7.89
C ILE A 59 -15.92 3.48 8.52
N LEU A 60 -15.39 4.69 8.48
CA LEU A 60 -14.09 5.02 9.07
C LEU A 60 -14.08 4.80 10.59
N LEU A 61 -15.17 5.16 11.28
CA LEU A 61 -15.34 4.90 12.71
C LEU A 61 -15.39 3.40 13.01
N MET A 62 -16.13 2.62 12.21
CA MET A 62 -16.16 1.16 12.31
C MET A 62 -14.77 0.54 12.12
N LEU A 63 -14.02 0.98 11.10
CA LEU A 63 -12.66 0.52 10.84
C LEU A 63 -11.70 0.93 11.96
N GLY A 64 -11.86 2.12 12.54
CA GLY A 64 -11.10 2.57 13.71
C GLY A 64 -11.39 1.71 14.95
N ALA A 65 -12.65 1.39 15.22
CA ALA A 65 -13.04 0.48 16.30
C ALA A 65 -12.45 -0.94 16.11
N ARG A 66 -12.35 -1.42 14.87
CA ARG A 66 -11.66 -2.67 14.52
C ARG A 66 -10.16 -2.59 14.83
N GLU A 67 -9.48 -1.52 14.42
CA GLU A 67 -8.04 -1.32 14.70
C GLU A 67 -7.74 -1.23 16.20
N LEU A 68 -8.67 -0.71 16.99
CA LEU A 68 -8.59 -0.68 18.47
C LEU A 68 -8.90 -2.02 19.13
N GLY A 69 -9.19 -3.07 18.35
CA GLY A 69 -9.53 -4.39 18.85
C GLY A 69 -10.92 -4.47 19.51
N ARG A 70 -11.75 -3.42 19.39
CA ARG A 70 -13.09 -3.40 19.98
C ARG A 70 -14.06 -4.27 19.19
N TRP A 71 -13.93 -4.32 17.87
CA TRP A 71 -14.78 -5.12 16.98
C TRP A 71 -13.97 -6.11 16.14
N ARG A 72 -14.47 -7.35 16.03
CA ARG A 72 -13.85 -8.42 15.23
C ARG A 72 -14.58 -8.60 13.91
N ILE A 73 -14.40 -7.63 13.01
CA ILE A 73 -14.95 -7.70 11.65
C ILE A 73 -13.93 -8.36 10.73
N ARG A 74 -14.35 -9.43 10.03
CA ARG A 74 -13.56 -10.03 8.95
C ARG A 74 -13.69 -9.15 7.71
N LEU A 75 -12.58 -8.54 7.31
CA LEU A 75 -12.52 -7.78 6.06
C LEU A 75 -12.37 -8.75 4.88
N PRO A 76 -12.89 -8.38 3.69
CA PRO A 76 -12.74 -9.18 2.49
C PRO A 76 -11.27 -9.19 2.07
N GLN A 77 -10.54 -10.22 2.48
CA GLN A 77 -9.13 -10.43 2.15
C GLN A 77 -8.88 -11.90 1.77
N ARG A 78 -7.90 -12.14 0.89
CA ARG A 78 -7.44 -13.51 0.61
C ARG A 78 -6.52 -14.03 1.71
N SER A 79 -6.42 -15.35 1.84
CA SER A 79 -5.55 -16.05 2.80
C SER A 79 -4.10 -16.20 2.34
N ARG A 80 -3.78 -15.88 1.07
CA ARG A 80 -2.42 -16.00 0.52
C ARG A 80 -1.65 -14.70 0.71
N LEU A 81 -0.42 -14.80 1.20
CA LEU A 81 0.47 -13.66 1.47
C LEU A 81 1.20 -13.17 0.21
N ILE A 82 1.61 -14.09 -0.66
CA ILE A 82 2.50 -13.81 -1.80
C ILE A 82 2.06 -14.63 -3.03
N PRO A 83 1.82 -14.01 -4.19
CA PRO A 83 1.61 -14.74 -5.44
C PRO A 83 2.96 -15.25 -5.96
N SER A 84 3.21 -16.56 -5.80
CA SER A 84 4.46 -17.20 -6.24
C SER A 84 4.59 -17.23 -7.76
N GLU A 85 3.46 -17.21 -8.49
CA GLU A 85 3.42 -17.30 -9.95
C GLU A 85 4.04 -16.06 -10.62
N ARG A 86 4.09 -14.91 -9.92
CA ARG A 86 4.74 -13.69 -10.43
C ARG A 86 6.26 -13.72 -10.31
N LEU A 87 6.80 -14.57 -9.45
CA LEU A 87 8.25 -14.72 -9.26
C LEU A 87 8.88 -15.60 -10.34
N GLU A 88 8.08 -16.29 -11.14
CA GLU A 88 8.53 -17.13 -12.26
C GLU A 88 8.80 -16.32 -13.53
N LEU A 89 8.33 -15.07 -13.61
CA LEU A 89 8.54 -14.20 -14.76
C LEU A 89 9.98 -13.68 -14.81
N PRO A 90 10.55 -13.49 -16.03
CA PRO A 90 11.90 -12.97 -16.18
C PRO A 90 11.99 -11.52 -15.69
N PHE A 91 13.19 -11.14 -15.27
CA PHE A 91 13.52 -9.75 -14.98
C PHE A 91 13.39 -8.87 -16.24
N PRO A 92 12.89 -7.62 -16.14
CA PRO A 92 12.35 -6.92 -14.96
C PRO A 92 10.85 -7.16 -14.71
N TRP A 93 10.19 -7.91 -15.59
CA TRP A 93 8.73 -8.08 -15.58
C TRP A 93 8.20 -8.79 -14.35
N GLY A 94 8.93 -9.76 -13.79
CA GLY A 94 8.51 -10.42 -12.54
C GLY A 94 8.45 -9.46 -11.35
N SER A 95 9.45 -8.59 -11.21
CA SER A 95 9.50 -7.57 -10.15
C SER A 95 8.40 -6.52 -10.29
N PHE A 96 8.15 -6.07 -11.53
CA PHE A 96 7.04 -5.17 -11.83
C PHE A 96 5.68 -5.82 -11.52
N ALA A 97 5.42 -7.02 -12.04
CA ALA A 97 4.13 -7.70 -11.89
C ALA A 97 3.84 -8.05 -10.42
N PHE A 98 4.88 -8.47 -9.67
CA PHE A 98 4.77 -8.66 -8.23
C PHE A 98 4.38 -7.37 -7.51
N ALA A 99 5.08 -6.26 -7.78
CA ALA A 99 4.80 -4.98 -7.13
C ALA A 99 3.46 -4.38 -7.56
N ALA A 100 3.04 -4.56 -8.80
CA ALA A 100 1.72 -4.17 -9.30
C ALA A 100 0.60 -4.93 -8.61
N GLU A 101 0.74 -6.25 -8.45
CA GLU A 101 -0.27 -7.06 -7.76
C GLU A 101 -0.34 -6.73 -6.25
N LEU A 102 0.83 -6.47 -5.64
CA LEU A 102 0.93 -6.01 -4.27
C LEU A 102 0.37 -4.57 -4.10
N GLY A 103 0.50 -3.73 -5.14
CA GLY A 103 -0.09 -2.40 -5.25
C GLY A 103 -1.61 -2.43 -5.48
N LEU A 104 -2.15 -3.45 -6.14
CA LEU A 104 -3.59 -3.61 -6.28
C LEU A 104 -4.26 -3.97 -4.94
N GLY A 105 -3.57 -4.77 -4.12
CA GLY A 105 -4.07 -5.19 -2.80
C GLY A 105 -5.15 -6.28 -2.83
N TRP A 106 -5.57 -6.74 -4.02
CA TRP A 106 -6.62 -7.75 -4.18
C TRP A 106 -6.20 -9.13 -3.63
N ARG A 107 -4.97 -9.56 -3.93
CA ARG A 107 -4.53 -10.96 -3.69
C ARG A 107 -3.61 -11.11 -2.48
N THR A 108 -3.41 -10.05 -1.72
CA THR A 108 -2.48 -10.03 -0.57
C THR A 108 -3.21 -9.75 0.72
N VAL A 109 -2.79 -10.38 1.81
CA VAL A 109 -3.28 -10.04 3.15
C VAL A 109 -2.97 -8.57 3.43
N VAL A 110 -3.99 -7.81 3.78
CA VAL A 110 -3.85 -6.41 4.17
C VAL A 110 -3.89 -6.33 5.70
N PRO A 111 -2.77 -6.05 6.38
CA PRO A 111 -2.69 -6.15 7.83
C PRO A 111 -3.43 -5.01 8.55
N THR A 112 -3.87 -3.97 7.84
CA THR A 112 -4.52 -2.79 8.41
C THR A 112 -5.83 -2.46 7.69
N SER A 113 -6.72 -1.74 8.37
CA SER A 113 -8.01 -1.30 7.83
C SER A 113 -7.90 -0.08 6.92
N LEU A 114 -6.80 0.67 7.01
CA LEU A 114 -6.62 1.94 6.28
C LEU A 114 -6.89 1.84 4.77
N PRO A 115 -6.46 0.79 4.04
CA PRO A 115 -6.65 0.74 2.59
C PRO A 115 -8.13 0.59 2.21
N TYR A 116 -8.91 -0.09 3.04
CA TYR A 116 -10.36 -0.19 2.88
C TYR A 116 -11.03 1.16 3.10
N GLY A 117 -10.61 1.90 4.13
CA GLY A 117 -11.08 3.26 4.39
C GLY A 117 -10.76 4.22 3.24
N LEU A 118 -9.55 4.11 2.67
CA LEU A 118 -9.14 4.91 1.53
C LEU A 118 -9.97 4.62 0.27
N VAL A 119 -10.20 3.33 -0.04
CA VAL A 119 -11.06 2.92 -1.17
C VAL A 119 -12.48 3.46 -1.02
N VAL A 120 -13.06 3.34 0.18
CA VAL A 120 -14.41 3.86 0.47
C VAL A 120 -14.44 5.38 0.34
N PHE A 121 -13.42 6.08 0.84
CA PHE A 121 -13.32 7.54 0.72
C PHE A 121 -13.28 7.97 -0.75
N VAL A 122 -12.42 7.35 -1.57
CA VAL A 122 -12.33 7.64 -3.01
C VAL A 122 -13.65 7.34 -3.74
N ALA A 123 -14.28 6.20 -3.43
CA ALA A 123 -15.53 5.82 -4.08
C ALA A 123 -16.69 6.77 -3.72
N LEU A 124 -16.77 7.23 -2.47
CA LEU A 124 -17.85 8.11 -2.02
C LEU A 124 -17.52 9.61 -2.17
N HIS A 125 -16.29 9.95 -2.55
CA HIS A 125 -15.86 11.29 -2.93
C HIS A 125 -15.03 11.24 -4.24
N PRO A 126 -15.65 10.87 -5.38
CA PRO A 126 -14.95 10.51 -6.61
C PRO A 126 -14.50 11.75 -7.39
N THR A 127 -13.48 12.44 -6.88
CA THR A 127 -12.76 13.49 -7.62
C THR A 127 -11.42 12.94 -8.12
N TRP A 128 -10.98 13.40 -9.29
CA TRP A 128 -9.72 12.93 -9.87
C TRP A 128 -8.53 13.27 -8.98
N GLN A 129 -8.58 14.42 -8.29
CA GLN A 129 -7.54 14.85 -7.34
C GLN A 129 -7.42 13.87 -6.18
N VAL A 130 -8.56 13.44 -5.61
CA VAL A 130 -8.60 12.49 -4.49
C VAL A 130 -8.14 11.12 -4.93
N ALA A 131 -8.55 10.65 -6.11
CA ALA A 131 -8.10 9.38 -6.66
C ALA A 131 -6.57 9.37 -6.91
N LEU A 132 -6.02 10.44 -7.52
CA LEU A 132 -4.58 10.56 -7.73
C LEU A 132 -3.81 10.63 -6.41
N ALA A 133 -4.24 11.46 -5.47
CA ALA A 133 -3.60 11.57 -4.17
C ALA A 133 -3.61 10.24 -3.41
N ALA A 134 -4.75 9.52 -3.43
CA ALA A 134 -4.89 8.20 -2.83
C ALA A 134 -3.97 7.16 -3.50
N GLY A 135 -3.97 7.09 -4.83
CA GLY A 135 -3.14 6.15 -5.58
C GLY A 135 -1.65 6.41 -5.41
N LEU A 136 -1.21 7.68 -5.46
CA LEU A 136 0.17 8.09 -5.22
C LEU A 136 0.60 7.84 -3.76
N GLY A 137 -0.24 8.22 -2.80
CA GLY A 137 0.02 8.00 -1.37
C GLY A 137 0.14 6.51 -1.04
N TRP A 138 -0.72 5.68 -1.63
CA TRP A 138 -0.65 4.23 -1.50
C TRP A 138 0.63 3.64 -2.10
N ALA A 139 0.99 4.04 -3.32
CA ALA A 139 2.21 3.62 -3.98
C ALA A 139 3.46 4.04 -3.16
N ALA A 140 3.50 5.29 -2.70
CA ALA A 140 4.59 5.82 -1.88
C ALA A 140 4.71 5.06 -0.55
N GLY A 141 3.59 4.80 0.14
CA GLY A 141 3.56 4.06 1.40
C GLY A 141 4.17 2.66 1.31
N ARG A 142 4.13 2.03 0.13
CA ARG A 142 4.74 0.71 -0.12
C ARG A 142 6.15 0.81 -0.68
N TRP A 143 6.45 1.81 -1.50
CA TRP A 143 7.75 1.94 -2.15
C TRP A 143 8.83 2.53 -1.24
N VAL A 144 8.48 3.47 -0.35
CA VAL A 144 9.45 4.14 0.54
C VAL A 144 10.17 3.14 1.46
N PRO A 145 9.48 2.22 2.18
CA PRO A 145 10.16 1.23 3.02
C PRO A 145 11.15 0.36 2.24
N VAL A 146 10.79 -0.06 1.03
CA VAL A 146 11.67 -0.85 0.15
C VAL A 146 12.89 -0.04 -0.28
N SER A 147 12.68 1.22 -0.68
CA SER A 147 13.74 2.14 -1.08
C SER A 147 14.75 2.39 0.04
N LEU A 148 14.26 2.60 1.26
CA LEU A 148 15.09 2.77 2.44
C LEU A 148 15.86 1.49 2.79
N ALA A 149 15.24 0.32 2.68
CA ALA A 149 15.89 -0.96 2.91
C ALA A 149 17.03 -1.21 1.90
N VAL A 150 16.79 -0.93 0.61
CA VAL A 150 17.81 -1.03 -0.45
C VAL A 150 18.96 -0.06 -0.18
N ARG A 151 18.66 1.20 0.13
CA ARG A 151 19.67 2.21 0.46
C ARG A 151 20.51 1.80 1.67
N ARG A 152 19.88 1.33 2.75
CA ARG A 152 20.59 0.86 3.96
C ARG A 152 21.53 -0.29 3.62
N ARG A 153 21.06 -1.27 2.83
CA ARG A 153 21.90 -2.39 2.42
C ARG A 153 23.11 -1.93 1.60
N ALA A 154 22.92 -0.95 0.71
CA ALA A 154 24.03 -0.36 -0.04
C ALA A 154 25.06 0.32 0.89
N LEU A 155 24.60 1.06 1.91
CA LEU A 155 25.49 1.70 2.89
C LEU A 155 26.26 0.69 3.75
N VAL A 156 25.62 -0.41 4.14
CA VAL A 156 26.30 -1.51 4.88
C VAL A 156 27.37 -2.17 3.99
N LEU A 157 27.05 -2.47 2.74
CA LEU A 157 28.01 -3.06 1.79
C LEU A 157 29.18 -2.12 1.46
N ALA A 158 28.96 -0.80 1.50
CA ALA A 158 29.99 0.21 1.31
C ALA A 158 30.87 0.42 2.56
N GLY A 159 30.63 -0.30 3.66
CA GLY A 159 31.35 -0.12 4.93
C GLY A 159 31.01 1.18 5.67
N VAL A 160 30.03 1.94 5.18
CA VAL A 160 29.61 3.24 5.76
C VAL A 160 28.72 3.04 6.99
N ALA A 161 28.00 1.90 7.07
CA ALA A 161 27.11 1.57 8.18
C ALA A 161 27.35 0.15 8.70
N THR A 162 27.14 -0.08 10.00
CA THR A 162 27.22 -1.41 10.59
C THR A 162 25.86 -2.11 10.60
N GLU A 163 25.85 -3.43 10.40
CA GLU A 163 24.64 -4.26 10.40
C GLU A 163 23.89 -4.19 11.74
N ARG A 164 24.64 -3.90 12.83
CA ARG A 164 24.19 -3.75 14.21
C ARG A 164 23.39 -2.49 14.50
N SER A 165 23.32 -1.54 13.56
CA SER A 165 22.41 -0.39 13.72
C SER A 165 20.97 -0.94 13.79
N ARG A 166 20.37 -1.00 14.98
CA ARG A 166 18.95 -1.34 15.10
C ARG A 166 18.18 -0.44 14.15
N SER A 167 17.17 -1.00 13.46
CA SER A 167 16.25 -0.20 12.65
C SER A 167 15.77 0.99 13.50
N PRO A 168 16.09 2.25 13.13
CA PRO A 168 15.58 3.41 13.85
C PRO A 168 14.07 3.54 13.63
N TRP A 169 13.53 2.89 12.60
CA TRP A 169 12.11 2.66 12.49
C TRP A 169 11.75 1.70 13.62
N PRO A 170 10.92 2.14 14.58
CA PRO A 170 10.18 1.18 15.38
C PRO A 170 9.56 0.21 14.38
N ILE A 171 9.37 -1.05 14.74
CA ILE A 171 8.29 -1.81 14.13
C ILE A 171 7.04 -1.02 14.55
N VAL A 172 6.73 0.04 13.80
CA VAL A 172 5.69 0.99 14.16
C VAL A 172 4.46 0.12 14.10
N ASN A 173 3.83 -0.03 15.26
CA ASN A 173 2.67 -0.87 15.43
C ASN A 173 1.69 -0.48 14.32
N SER A 174 1.50 -1.34 13.32
CA SER A 174 0.86 -1.00 12.05
C SER A 174 -0.56 -0.45 12.27
N GLY A 175 -1.19 -0.83 13.40
CA GLY A 175 -2.44 -0.27 13.86
C GLY A 175 -2.39 1.22 14.23
N ARG A 176 -1.29 1.75 14.81
CA ARG A 176 -1.18 3.19 15.16
C ARG A 176 -1.11 4.08 13.91
N LEU A 177 -0.35 3.66 12.89
CA LEU A 177 -0.31 4.37 11.60
C LEU A 177 -1.65 4.25 10.86
N SER A 178 -2.29 3.09 10.95
CA SER A 178 -3.64 2.89 10.41
C SER A 178 -4.65 3.83 11.05
N LEU A 179 -4.64 3.95 12.38
CA LEU A 179 -5.52 4.86 13.12
C LEU A 179 -5.28 6.32 12.75
N ALA A 180 -4.02 6.77 12.70
CA ALA A 180 -3.70 8.13 12.28
C ALA A 180 -4.22 8.43 10.86
N GLY A 181 -4.03 7.48 9.92
CA GLY A 181 -4.57 7.60 8.57
C GLY A 181 -6.10 7.66 8.55
N LEU A 182 -6.79 6.82 9.34
CA LEU A 182 -8.25 6.83 9.45
C LEU A 182 -8.77 8.15 10.03
N VAL A 183 -8.07 8.73 11.01
CA VAL A 183 -8.40 10.05 11.58
C VAL A 183 -8.25 11.16 10.55
N ILE A 184 -7.18 11.14 9.74
CA ILE A 184 -6.99 12.10 8.64
C ILE A 184 -8.13 12.00 7.63
N LEU A 185 -8.50 10.78 7.22
CA LEU A 185 -9.63 10.56 6.30
C LEU A 185 -10.96 11.03 6.90
N LEU A 186 -11.16 10.81 8.21
CA LEU A 186 -12.37 11.26 8.89
C LEU A 186 -12.45 12.80 8.93
N GLY A 187 -11.33 13.47 9.23
CA GLY A 187 -11.24 14.92 9.18
C GLY A 187 -11.55 15.47 7.78
N ALA A 188 -11.02 14.83 6.73
CA ALA A 188 -11.32 15.19 5.35
C ALA A 188 -12.80 14.99 4.99
N ALA A 189 -13.42 13.90 5.44
CA ALA A 189 -14.85 13.64 5.21
C ALA A 189 -15.75 14.67 5.89
N LEU A 190 -15.41 15.05 7.14
CA LEU A 190 -16.13 16.07 7.89
C LEU A 190 -15.96 17.47 7.28
N ALA A 191 -14.76 17.80 6.79
CA ALA A 191 -14.52 19.06 6.08
C ALA A 191 -15.33 19.14 4.78
N ALA A 192 -15.41 18.05 4.01
CA ALA A 192 -16.22 17.97 2.79
C ALA A 192 -17.74 17.99 3.06
N PHE A 193 -18.18 17.62 4.27
CA PHE A 193 -19.58 17.72 4.68
C PHE A 193 -19.98 19.17 5.02
N ALA A 194 -19.04 19.99 5.48
CA ALA A 194 -19.29 21.37 5.91
C ALA A 194 -19.17 22.42 4.79
N ALA A 195 -18.67 22.02 3.61
CA ALA A 195 -18.51 22.87 2.42
C ALA A 195 -19.72 22.74 1.48
#